data_AF-V4NQG8-F1
#
_entry.id   AF-V4NQG8-F1
#
_cell.length_a   1.000
_cell.length_b   1.000
_cell.length_c   1.000
_cell.angle_alpha   90.00
_cell.angle_beta   90.00
_cell.angle_gamma   90.00
#
_symmetry.space_group_name_H-M   'P 1'
#
loop_
_entity.id
_entity.type
_entity.pdbx_description
1 polymer ?
#
loop_
_entity_poly.entity_id
_entity_poly.type
_entity_poly.pdbx_seq_one_letter_code
_entity_poly.pdbx_strand_id
1 'polypeptide(L)' 'MNAVSKISIADLTVEERLELIEALWDSLEDTDIDLTPAQKAELDRRLDNIDAGKGDAMEWETFRSELRARHF' A
#
# COMPACT_ATOMS: atom_id res chain seq x y z
N MET A 1 2.42 0.76 28.51
CA MET A 1 3.78 0.22 28.36
C MET A 1 3.67 -1.05 27.54
N ASN A 2 3.77 -0.99 26.22
CA ASN A 2 3.91 -2.20 25.41
C ASN A 2 5.34 -2.23 24.91
N ALA A 3 6.12 -3.15 25.46
CA ALA A 3 7.46 -3.42 24.97
C ALA A 3 7.30 -3.95 23.54
N VAL A 4 7.65 -3.14 22.56
CA VAL A 4 7.90 -3.64 21.21
C VAL A 4 9.06 -4.62 21.35
N SER A 5 8.76 -5.91 21.37
CA SER A 5 9.78 -6.95 21.28
C SER A 5 10.55 -6.72 19.99
N LYS A 6 11.89 -6.68 20.08
CA LYS A 6 12.75 -6.53 18.90
C LYS A 6 12.58 -7.76 18.01
N ILE A 7 11.77 -7.65 16.97
CA ILE A 7 11.72 -8.65 15.90
C ILE A 7 13.00 -8.48 15.07
N SER A 8 13.80 -9.54 14.99
CA SER A 8 14.94 -9.59 14.08
C SER A 8 14.44 -10.01 12.69
N ILE A 9 14.12 -9.04 11.83
CA ILE A 9 13.61 -9.30 10.47
C ILE A 9 14.61 -10.15 9.66
N ALA A 10 15.90 -10.03 9.96
CA ALA A 10 16.95 -10.80 9.29
C ALA A 10 16.80 -12.32 9.49
N ASP A 11 16.21 -12.75 10.62
CA ASP A 11 16.06 -14.16 10.97
C ASP A 11 14.80 -14.79 10.36
N LEU A 12 13.89 -13.98 9.83
CA LEU A 12 12.67 -14.44 9.17
C LEU A 12 12.95 -14.95 7.76
N THR A 13 12.27 -16.03 7.36
CA THR A 13 12.19 -16.46 5.96
C THR A 13 11.47 -15.41 5.10
N VAL A 14 11.48 -15.57 3.78
CA VAL A 14 10.75 -14.65 2.89
C VAL A 14 9.25 -14.74 3.18
N GLU A 15 8.74 -15.94 3.39
CA GLU A 15 7.33 -16.21 3.69
C GLU A 15 6.92 -15.57 5.02
N GLU A 16 7.72 -15.76 6.09
CA GLU A 16 7.46 -15.15 7.40
C GLU A 16 7.51 -13.61 7.35
N ARG A 17 8.35 -13.04 6.48
CA ARG A 17 8.36 -11.58 6.25
C ARG A 17 7.10 -11.11 5.57
N LEU A 18 6.58 -11.87 4.59
CA LEU A 18 5.34 -11.53 3.92
C LEU A 18 4.15 -11.61 4.88
N GLU A 19 4.07 -12.66 5.69
CA GLU A 19 3.05 -12.80 6.75
C GLU A 19 3.14 -11.66 7.78
N LEU A 20 4.35 -11.26 8.17
CA LEU A 20 4.54 -10.13 9.06
C LEU A 20 4.10 -8.81 8.42
N ILE A 21 4.38 -8.59 7.13
CA ILE A 21 3.93 -7.40 6.41
C ILE A 21 2.40 -7.34 6.39
N GLU A 22 1.73 -8.46 6.10
CA GLU A 22 0.27 -8.56 6.12
C GLU A 22 -0.29 -8.27 7.52
N ALA A 23 0.25 -8.92 8.56
CA ALA A 23 -0.21 -8.71 9.94
C ALA A 23 0.01 -7.27 10.43
N LEU A 24 1.12 -6.63 10.03
CA LEU A 24 1.37 -5.23 10.33
C LEU A 24 0.39 -4.32 9.58
N TRP A 25 0.08 -4.64 8.33
CA TRP A 25 -0.88 -3.88 7.54
C TRP A 25 -2.29 -3.96 8.15
N ASP A 26 -2.74 -5.15 8.52
CA ASP A 26 -4.03 -5.39 9.18
C ASP A 26 -4.13 -4.77 10.57
N SER A 27 -2.99 -4.44 11.19
CA SER A 27 -2.95 -3.81 12.52
C SER A 27 -3.19 -2.29 12.49
N LEU A 28 -3.20 -1.66 11.30
CA LEU A 28 -3.40 -0.22 11.15
C LEU A 28 -4.90 0.11 11.00
N GLU A 29 -5.36 1.13 11.71
CA GLU A 29 -6.68 1.74 11.51
C GLU A 29 -6.58 2.98 10.60
N ASP A 30 -7.68 3.38 9.98
CA ASP A 30 -7.74 4.61 9.16
C ASP A 30 -7.27 5.86 9.93
N THR A 31 -7.46 5.86 11.25
CA THR A 31 -7.03 6.95 12.14
C THR A 31 -5.54 6.97 12.42
N ASP A 32 -4.81 5.88 12.15
CA ASP A 32 -3.36 5.83 12.30
C ASP A 32 -2.62 6.51 11.13
N ILE A 33 -3.35 6.85 10.06
CA ILE A 33 -2.81 7.51 8.86
C ILE A 33 -3.23 8.98 8.85
N ASP A 34 -2.32 9.86 9.27
CA ASP A 34 -2.53 11.31 9.23
C ASP A 34 -2.51 11.84 7.79
N LEU A 35 -3.67 11.88 7.15
CA LEU A 35 -3.86 12.55 5.86
C LEU A 35 -4.24 14.02 6.07
N THR A 36 -3.56 14.91 5.35
CA THR A 36 -4.00 16.31 5.26
C THR A 36 -5.37 16.39 4.57
N PRO A 37 -6.18 17.42 4.85
CA PRO A 37 -7.47 17.60 4.17
C PRO A 37 -7.36 17.61 2.64
N ALA A 38 -6.26 18.14 2.09
CA ALA A 38 -6.01 18.16 0.65
C ALA A 38 -5.71 16.76 0.09
N GLN A 39 -4.98 15.92 0.81
CA GLN A 39 -4.75 14.52 0.41
C GLN A 39 -6.04 13.71 0.42
N LYS A 40 -6.85 13.87 1.48
CA LYS A 40 -8.16 13.19 1.57
C LYS A 40 -9.07 13.58 0.41
N ALA A 41 -9.20 14.88 0.13
CA ALA A 41 -10.00 15.38 -0.99
C ALA A 41 -9.53 14.84 -2.36
N GLU A 42 -8.21 14.69 -2.57
CA GLU A 42 -7.68 14.12 -3.81
C GLU A 42 -7.96 12.61 -3.93
N LEU A 43 -7.90 11.86 -2.83
CA LEU A 43 -8.26 10.43 -2.84
C LEU A 43 -9.75 10.24 -3.10
N ASP A 44 -10.61 10.99 -2.41
CA ASP A 44 -12.07 10.96 -2.62
C ASP A 44 -12.40 11.26 -4.10
N ARG A 45 -11.80 12.29 -4.69
CA ARG A 45 -11.97 12.64 -6.10
C ARG A 45 -11.53 11.49 -7.05
N ARG A 46 -10.48 10.75 -6.72
CA ARG A 46 -10.01 9.62 -7.55
C ARG A 46 -10.94 8.43 -7.45
N LEU A 47 -11.46 8.14 -6.26
CA LEU A 47 -12.45 7.08 -6.06
C LEU A 47 -13.74 7.40 -6.81
N ASP A 48 -14.27 8.62 -6.69
CA ASP A 48 -15.45 9.08 -7.45
C ASP A 48 -15.25 8.95 -8.96
N ASN A 49 -14.04 9.25 -9.44
CA ASN A 49 -13.71 9.10 -10.85
C ASN A 49 -13.72 7.62 -11.28
N ILE A 50 -13.18 6.71 -10.47
CA ILE A 50 -13.21 5.27 -10.76
C ILE A 50 -14.66 4.77 -10.78
N ASP A 51 -15.46 5.13 -9.78
CA ASP A 51 -16.88 4.75 -9.68
C ASP A 51 -17.71 5.30 -10.85
N ALA A 52 -17.37 6.50 -11.34
CA ALA A 52 -17.97 7.09 -12.52
C ALA A 52 -17.44 6.52 -13.85
N GLY A 53 -16.51 5.55 -13.83
CA GLY A 53 -15.85 5.01 -15.03
C GLY A 53 -14.92 6.00 -15.73
N LYS A 54 -14.49 7.05 -15.02
CA LYS A 54 -13.62 8.15 -15.46
C LYS A 54 -12.19 7.97 -14.95
N GLY A 55 -11.67 6.76 -15.06
CA GLY A 55 -10.29 6.42 -14.75
C GLY A 55 -9.78 5.32 -15.65
N ASP A 56 -8.53 5.43 -16.09
CA ASP A 56 -7.86 4.36 -16.82
C ASP A 56 -7.22 3.42 -15.79
N ALA A 57 -7.78 2.22 -15.67
CA ALA A 57 -7.10 1.11 -15.01
C ALA A 57 -6.28 0.37 -16.06
N MET A 58 -5.11 -0.12 -15.66
CA MET A 58 -4.33 -1.05 -16.48
C MET A 58 -4.01 -2.29 -15.66
N GLU A 59 -3.93 -3.41 -16.35
CA GLU A 59 -3.50 -4.66 -15.73
C GLU A 59 -2.11 -4.51 -15.13
N TRP A 60 -1.94 -5.07 -13.93
CA TRP A 60 -0.71 -4.94 -13.15
C TRP A 60 0.53 -5.40 -13.94
N GLU A 61 0.40 -6.50 -14.69
CA GLU A 61 1.50 -7.01 -15.51
C GLU A 61 1.84 -6.06 -16.68
N THR A 62 0.85 -5.38 -17.27
CA THR A 62 1.10 -4.37 -18.29
C THR A 62 1.85 -3.18 -17.70
N PHE A 63 1.40 -2.66 -16.56
CA PHE A 63 2.09 -1.57 -15.86
C PHE A 63 3.55 -1.92 -15.54
N ARG A 64 3.78 -3.11 -14.96
CA ARG A 64 5.13 -3.59 -14.60
C ARG A 64 6.03 -3.72 -15.82
N SER A 65 5.50 -4.24 -16.93
CA SER A 65 6.26 -4.37 -18.17
C SER A 65 6.68 -3.00 -18.70
N GLU A 66 5.76 -2.02 -18.73
CA GLU A 66 6.05 -0.66 -19.17
C GLU A 66 7.05 0.05 -18.26
N LEU A 67 6.91 -0.08 -16.94
CA LEU A 67 7.82 0.54 -15.98
C LEU A 67 9.23 -0.01 -16.13
N ARG A 68 9.37 -1.34 -16.32
CA ARG A 68 10.66 -1.97 -16.59
C ARG A 68 11.30 -1.41 -17.85
N ALA A 69 10.56 -1.34 -18.95
CA ALA A 69 11.09 -0.85 -20.23
C ALA A 69 11.53 0.62 -20.22
N ARG A 70 11.01 1.44 -19.28
CA ARG A 70 11.35 2.88 -19.17
C ARG A 70 12.55 3.17 -18.27
N HIS A 71 12.84 2.29 -17.30
CA HIS A 71 13.78 2.59 -16.21
C HIS A 71 14.86 1.51 -16.01
N PHE A 72 14.83 0.43 -16.79
CA PHE A 72 15.83 -0.64 -16.80
C PHE A 72 16.17 -1.00 -18.25
#